data_AF-A0A9W7ABM7-F1
#
_entry.id   AF-A0A9W7ABM7-F1
#
_cell.length_a   1.000
_cell.length_b   1.000
_cell.length_c   1.000
_cell.angle_alpha   90.00
_cell.angle_beta   90.00
_cell.angle_gamma   90.00
#
_symmetry.space_group_name_H-M   'P 1'
#
loop_
_entity.id
_entity.type
_entity.pdbx_description
1 polymer ?
#
loop_
_entity_poly.entity_id
_entity_poly.type
_entity_poly.pdbx_seq_one_letter_code
_entity_poly.pdbx_strand_id
1 'polypeptide(L)'
;MAKMAKMLLPIGLTIATAGATALPPVRPVEGEGSKKFRDPMGRHQIFHGVNAISKGVPFVPDTETFSADISMTREDFEIMQSLGLNVVRLGVMWPGVEPTTMGVYNETYLDEIDKIVTMASDHGIYTLLDMHQDDLSEQFCGEGIPSWAVRHTGDHQFLPGFPSPVGKTFTDSYSEPKMNNAAFPTRQDCATHDWPGYYQAKDEANAWEALYKNVDGMAEQWGKMWAHVAARFKGRTVCVHCVSG
;
A
#
# COMPACT_ATOMS: atom_id res chain seq x y z
N MET A 1 48.15 44.94 48.25
CA MET A 1 46.72 44.92 47.89
C MET A 1 46.57 44.30 46.51
N ALA A 2 46.23 43.01 46.43
CA ALA A 2 46.03 42.31 45.15
C ALA A 2 44.54 42.37 44.77
N LYS A 3 44.23 42.92 43.59
CA LYS A 3 42.86 42.95 43.04
C LYS A 3 42.55 41.61 42.39
N MET A 4 41.58 40.90 42.95
CA MET A 4 41.04 39.65 42.44
C MET A 4 40.03 39.98 41.33
N ALA A 5 40.35 39.65 40.07
CA ALA A 5 39.41 39.80 38.95
C ALA A 5 38.46 38.59 38.93
N LYS A 6 37.17 38.83 39.16
CA LYS A 6 36.11 37.82 38.98
C LYS A 6 35.88 37.61 37.49
N MET A 7 36.30 36.47 36.98
CA MET A 7 35.96 35.98 35.64
C MET A 7 34.57 35.33 35.72
N LEU A 8 33.53 36.03 35.26
CA LEU A 8 32.22 35.40 35.00
C LEU A 8 32.29 34.75 33.61
N LEU A 9 32.22 33.42 33.57
CA LEU A 9 31.96 32.67 32.33
C LEU A 9 30.44 32.69 32.08
N PRO A 10 29.95 33.19 30.93
CA PRO A 10 28.56 33.03 30.56
C PRO A 10 28.34 31.57 30.15
N ILE A 11 27.54 30.84 30.92
CA ILE A 11 26.99 29.55 30.50
C ILE A 11 25.90 29.88 29.48
N GLY A 12 26.28 29.87 28.20
CA GLY A 12 25.31 29.92 27.10
C GLY A 12 24.52 28.62 27.08
N LEU A 13 23.28 28.67 27.56
CA LEU A 13 22.32 27.59 27.35
C LEU A 13 21.87 27.64 25.90
N THR A 14 22.56 26.91 25.03
CA THR A 14 22.08 26.62 23.68
C THR A 14 20.87 25.70 23.80
N ILE A 15 19.68 26.28 23.67
CA ILE A 15 18.46 25.51 23.40
C ILE A 15 18.64 24.95 21.99
N ALA A 16 19.04 23.69 21.89
CA ALA A 16 18.95 22.96 20.63
C ALA A 16 17.47 22.89 20.27
N THR A 17 17.05 23.67 19.28
CA THR A 17 15.79 23.40 18.59
C THR A 17 15.95 22.01 18.01
N ALA A 18 15.27 21.02 18.59
CA ALA A 18 15.11 19.71 17.99
C ALA A 18 14.33 19.92 16.70
N GLY A 19 15.04 20.24 15.61
CA GLY A 19 14.50 20.09 14.28
C GLY A 19 14.01 18.65 14.18
N ALA A 20 12.84 18.44 13.60
CA ALA A 20 12.29 17.11 13.35
C ALA A 20 13.40 16.25 12.75
N THR A 21 13.96 15.36 13.56
CA THR A 21 15.02 14.47 13.10
C THR A 21 14.31 13.46 12.22
N ALA A 22 14.68 13.42 10.94
CA ALA A 22 14.13 12.47 9.99
C ALA A 22 14.13 11.07 10.62
N LEU A 23 13.02 10.34 10.47
CA LEU A 23 12.88 9.01 11.03
C LEU A 23 14.09 8.14 10.65
N PRO A 24 14.76 7.50 11.64
CA PRO A 24 15.94 6.73 11.36
C PRO A 24 15.58 5.53 10.48
N PRO A 25 16.37 5.21 9.45
CA PRO A 25 16.08 4.07 8.58
C PRO A 25 16.11 2.78 9.39
N VAL A 26 15.07 1.97 9.23
CA VAL A 26 14.93 0.66 9.87
C VAL A 26 15.26 -0.43 8.87
N ARG A 27 15.98 -1.46 9.31
CA ARG A 27 16.33 -2.61 8.46
C ARG A 27 16.09 -3.92 9.18
N PRO A 28 15.65 -4.98 8.47
CA PRO A 28 15.66 -6.32 9.03
C PRO A 28 17.12 -6.74 9.27
N VAL A 29 17.42 -7.20 10.48
CA VAL A 29 18.72 -7.76 10.85
C VAL A 29 18.51 -9.21 11.29
N GLU A 30 19.25 -10.11 10.67
CA GLU A 30 19.29 -11.53 11.06
C GLU A 30 20.40 -11.74 12.10
N GLY A 31 20.04 -12.30 13.27
CA GLY A 31 20.99 -12.63 14.33
C GLY A 31 20.29 -13.22 15.57
N GLU A 32 20.97 -14.12 16.28
CA GLU A 32 20.47 -14.73 17.53
C GLU A 32 19.09 -15.43 17.40
N GLY A 33 18.83 -16.10 16.27
CA GLY A 33 17.59 -16.87 16.10
C GLY A 33 16.30 -16.03 16.00
N SER A 34 16.39 -14.71 15.84
CA SER A 34 15.23 -13.82 15.65
C SER A 34 15.45 -12.82 14.52
N LYS A 35 14.42 -12.57 13.71
CA LYS A 35 14.40 -11.49 12.71
C LYS A 35 13.84 -10.23 13.37
N LYS A 36 14.65 -9.18 13.48
CA LYS A 36 14.27 -7.92 14.15
C LYS A 36 14.51 -6.74 13.23
N PHE A 37 13.63 -5.74 13.29
CA PHE A 37 13.93 -4.44 12.70
C PHE A 37 14.83 -3.64 13.65
N ARG A 38 15.94 -3.11 13.13
CA ARG A 38 16.85 -2.26 13.89
C ARG A 38 17.13 -0.97 13.16
N ASP A 39 17.33 0.08 13.94
CA ASP A 39 17.80 1.36 13.44
C ASP A 39 19.35 1.41 13.39
N PRO A 40 19.97 2.52 12.91
CA PRO A 40 21.43 2.62 12.82
C PRO A 40 22.14 2.66 14.18
N MET A 41 21.41 2.90 15.28
CA MET A 41 21.94 2.84 16.65
C MET A 41 21.82 1.42 17.26
N GLY A 42 21.26 0.47 16.52
CA GLY A 42 21.07 -0.92 16.97
C GLY A 42 19.85 -1.13 17.87
N ARG A 43 19.00 -0.12 18.05
CA ARG A 43 17.75 -0.21 18.82
C ARG A 43 16.75 -1.08 18.06
N HIS A 44 16.00 -1.92 18.78
CA HIS A 44 14.92 -2.69 18.15
C HIS A 44 13.72 -1.78 17.93
N GLN A 45 13.15 -1.83 16.73
CA GLN A 45 11.93 -1.12 16.40
C GLN A 45 10.74 -2.08 16.54
N ILE A 46 9.76 -1.68 17.32
CA ILE A 46 8.46 -2.35 17.44
C ILE A 46 7.43 -1.43 16.78
N PHE A 47 6.58 -2.00 15.93
CA PHE A 47 5.60 -1.24 15.16
C PHE A 47 4.19 -1.48 15.66
N HIS A 48 3.47 -0.42 15.99
CA HIS A 48 2.05 -0.43 16.32
C HIS A 48 1.36 0.66 15.50
N GLY A 49 0.28 0.29 14.81
CA GLY A 49 -0.29 1.14 13.77
C GLY A 49 -1.62 0.65 13.23
N VAL A 50 -2.03 1.27 12.12
CA VAL A 50 -3.30 1.02 11.44
C VAL A 50 -3.08 0.65 9.97
N ASN A 51 -4.14 0.16 9.33
CA ASN A 51 -4.20 0.00 7.88
C ASN A 51 -4.96 1.19 7.27
N ALA A 52 -4.48 1.68 6.13
CA ALA A 52 -5.15 2.71 5.34
C ALA A 52 -5.13 2.27 3.87
N ILE A 53 -6.24 1.72 3.38
CA ILE A 53 -6.32 1.10 2.06
C ILE A 53 -7.59 1.57 1.35
N SER A 54 -7.41 2.32 0.26
CA SER A 54 -8.51 2.70 -0.63
C SER A 54 -8.65 1.67 -1.75
N LYS A 55 -9.71 0.87 -1.67
CA LYS A 55 -9.95 -0.28 -2.56
C LYS A 55 -10.70 0.04 -3.84
N GLY A 56 -11.30 1.24 -3.93
CA GLY A 56 -11.99 1.73 -5.12
C GLY A 56 -11.31 2.96 -5.71
N VAL A 57 -11.60 3.27 -6.97
CA VAL A 57 -11.11 4.46 -7.67
C VAL A 57 -11.36 5.72 -6.82
N PRO A 58 -10.35 6.59 -6.58
CA PRO A 58 -9.05 6.66 -7.26
C PRO A 58 -7.91 5.81 -6.65
N PHE A 59 -8.23 4.88 -5.74
CA PHE A 59 -7.28 4.00 -5.03
C PHE A 59 -6.31 4.73 -4.08
N VAL A 60 -6.63 5.97 -3.72
CA VAL A 60 -5.90 6.82 -2.78
C VAL A 60 -6.86 7.30 -1.69
N PRO A 61 -6.47 7.33 -0.40
CA PRO A 61 -7.25 7.99 0.65
C PRO A 61 -7.46 9.49 0.39
N ASP A 62 -8.49 10.09 0.97
CA ASP A 62 -8.65 11.55 0.94
C ASP A 62 -7.52 12.20 1.76
N THR A 63 -6.76 13.12 1.16
CA THR A 63 -5.66 13.82 1.83
C THR A 63 -6.01 15.25 2.25
N GLU A 64 -7.20 15.73 1.92
CA GLU A 64 -7.64 17.12 2.10
C GLU A 64 -8.73 17.26 3.16
N THR A 65 -9.69 16.32 3.19
CA THR A 65 -10.83 16.37 4.12
C THR A 65 -10.73 15.23 5.13
N PHE A 66 -10.65 15.59 6.42
CA PHE A 66 -10.64 14.61 7.49
C PHE A 66 -11.95 13.78 7.51
N SER A 67 -11.78 12.47 7.61
CA SER A 67 -12.82 11.47 7.76
C SER A 67 -12.24 10.28 8.51
N ALA A 68 -12.90 9.87 9.60
CA ALA A 68 -12.46 8.74 10.40
C ALA A 68 -12.42 7.38 9.65
N ASP A 69 -12.95 7.32 8.42
CA ASP A 69 -13.08 6.09 7.63
C ASP A 69 -12.13 6.06 6.42
N ILE A 70 -11.98 7.16 5.69
CA ILE A 70 -11.38 7.14 4.33
C ILE A 70 -10.23 8.12 4.11
N SER A 71 -9.83 8.91 5.11
CA SER A 71 -8.80 9.93 4.93
C SER A 71 -7.43 9.53 5.49
N MET A 72 -6.39 10.17 4.97
CA MET A 72 -5.02 10.22 5.49
C MET A 72 -4.50 11.66 5.37
N THR A 73 -5.23 12.59 5.99
CA THR A 73 -4.90 14.01 6.10
C THR A 73 -3.81 14.26 7.16
N ARG A 74 -3.39 15.52 7.31
CA ARG A 74 -2.55 15.93 8.44
C ARG A 74 -3.18 15.59 9.79
N GLU A 75 -4.48 15.83 9.94
CA GLU A 75 -5.20 15.60 11.19
C GLU A 75 -5.18 14.12 11.58
N ASP A 76 -5.30 13.21 10.61
CA ASP A 76 -5.17 11.77 10.84
C ASP A 76 -3.80 11.42 11.46
N PHE A 77 -2.72 11.98 10.92
CA PHE A 77 -1.37 11.72 11.42
C PHE A 77 -1.08 12.38 12.77
N GLU A 78 -1.66 13.56 13.05
CA GLU A 78 -1.61 14.19 14.37
C GLU A 78 -2.31 13.32 15.42
N ILE A 79 -3.48 12.75 15.08
CA ILE A 79 -4.20 11.80 15.95
C ILE A 79 -3.35 10.55 16.18
N MET A 80 -2.83 9.92 15.11
CA MET A 80 -1.98 8.74 15.22
C MET A 80 -0.75 8.99 16.11
N GLN A 81 -0.08 10.13 15.92
CA GLN A 81 1.05 10.54 16.75
C GLN A 81 0.65 10.71 18.22
N SER A 82 -0.49 11.35 18.49
CA SER A 82 -1.00 11.55 19.86
C SER A 82 -1.32 10.23 20.59
N LEU A 83 -1.69 9.20 19.84
CA LEU A 83 -1.93 7.84 20.34
C LEU A 83 -0.65 7.01 20.50
N GLY A 84 0.51 7.55 20.10
CA GLY A 84 1.79 6.85 20.13
C GLY A 84 1.93 5.76 19.05
N LEU A 85 1.10 5.80 18.01
CA LEU A 85 1.25 4.94 16.85
C LEU A 85 2.49 5.38 16.05
N ASN A 86 3.17 4.42 15.44
CA ASN A 86 4.44 4.68 14.75
C ASN A 86 4.54 4.00 13.39
N VAL A 87 3.48 3.36 12.90
CA VAL A 87 3.43 2.84 11.52
C VAL A 87 2.03 2.99 10.91
N VAL A 88 1.98 3.12 9.59
CA VAL A 88 0.77 2.91 8.79
C VAL A 88 1.07 1.85 7.71
N ARG A 89 0.19 0.85 7.57
CA ARG A 89 0.16 -0.04 6.40
C ARG A 89 -0.69 0.64 5.33
N LEU A 90 -0.04 1.23 4.34
CA LEU A 90 -0.65 2.04 3.30
C LEU A 90 -0.83 1.20 2.03
N GLY A 91 -2.07 1.06 1.60
CA GLY A 91 -2.43 0.35 0.37
C GLY A 91 -1.89 1.05 -0.87
N VAL A 92 -1.26 0.27 -1.73
CA VAL A 92 -0.81 0.63 -3.07
C VAL A 92 -1.40 -0.41 -4.03
N MET A 93 -2.44 -0.02 -4.77
CA MET A 93 -3.19 -0.93 -5.62
C MET A 93 -2.51 -1.03 -7.00
N TRP A 94 -2.34 -2.24 -7.55
CA TRP A 94 -1.85 -2.40 -8.92
C TRP A 94 -2.70 -1.61 -9.96
N PRO A 95 -4.05 -1.59 -9.94
CA PRO A 95 -4.82 -0.73 -10.84
C PRO A 95 -4.62 0.78 -10.60
N GLY A 96 -4.08 1.19 -9.44
CA GLY A 96 -3.64 2.57 -9.22
C GLY A 96 -2.31 2.85 -9.91
N VAL A 97 -1.34 1.93 -9.78
CA VAL A 97 0.02 2.05 -10.33
C VAL A 97 0.06 1.86 -11.84
N GLU A 98 -0.69 0.90 -12.38
CA GLU A 98 -0.65 0.49 -13.78
C GLU A 98 -2.09 0.30 -14.31
N PRO A 99 -2.83 1.41 -14.51
CA PRO A 99 -4.29 1.36 -14.61
C PRO A 99 -4.82 0.74 -15.91
N THR A 100 -4.17 0.99 -17.04
CA THR A 100 -4.82 0.80 -18.35
C THR A 100 -4.21 -0.32 -19.19
N THR A 101 -2.89 -0.47 -19.16
CA THR A 101 -2.18 -1.48 -19.96
C THR A 101 -0.77 -1.73 -19.44
N MET A 102 -0.19 -2.85 -19.86
CA MET A 102 1.15 -3.28 -19.52
C MET A 102 2.20 -2.19 -19.83
N GLY A 103 3.06 -1.90 -18.86
CA GLY A 103 4.16 -0.97 -18.90
C GLY A 103 3.77 0.51 -18.78
N VAL A 104 2.48 0.84 -18.65
CA VAL A 104 2.03 2.25 -18.56
C VAL A 104 1.72 2.59 -17.10
N TYR A 105 2.72 3.13 -16.42
CA TYR A 105 2.62 3.51 -15.02
C TYR A 105 2.01 4.90 -14.82
N ASN A 106 1.21 5.04 -13.77
CA ASN A 106 0.57 6.28 -13.37
C ASN A 106 1.42 6.99 -12.30
N GLU A 107 2.32 7.87 -12.73
CA GLU A 107 3.17 8.63 -11.82
C GLU A 107 2.38 9.56 -10.90
N THR A 108 1.25 10.11 -11.37
CA THR A 108 0.39 10.97 -10.55
C THR A 108 -0.20 10.21 -9.36
N TYR A 109 -0.57 8.93 -9.54
CA TYR A 109 -0.98 8.08 -8.42
C TYR A 109 0.17 7.92 -7.42
N LEU A 110 1.39 7.66 -7.89
CA LEU A 110 2.55 7.51 -7.02
C LEU A 110 2.92 8.82 -6.30
N ASP A 111 2.70 9.98 -6.91
CA ASP A 111 2.87 11.29 -6.29
C ASP A 111 1.91 11.47 -5.09
N GLU A 112 0.65 11.06 -5.22
CA GLU A 112 -0.32 11.12 -4.12
C GLU A 112 0.02 10.14 -2.99
N ILE A 113 0.50 8.93 -3.30
CA ILE A 113 1.01 8.00 -2.28
C ILE A 113 2.24 8.61 -1.57
N ASP A 114 3.16 9.23 -2.32
CA ASP A 114 4.38 9.85 -1.78
C ASP A 114 4.07 11.08 -0.89
N LYS A 115 3.00 11.80 -1.19
CA LYS A 115 2.45 12.86 -0.32
C LYS A 115 2.04 12.28 1.04
N ILE A 116 1.29 11.18 1.06
CA ILE A 116 0.87 10.51 2.30
C ILE A 116 2.09 9.98 3.08
N VAL A 117 3.04 9.34 2.41
CA VAL A 117 4.31 8.87 3.03
C VAL A 117 5.09 10.02 3.66
N THR A 118 5.10 11.19 3.01
CA THR A 118 5.76 12.40 3.55
C THR A 118 5.04 12.90 4.80
N MET A 119 3.71 13.01 4.76
CA MET A 119 2.94 13.43 5.92
C MET A 119 3.12 12.47 7.10
N ALA A 120 3.09 11.15 6.87
CA ALA A 120 3.38 10.16 7.92
C ALA A 120 4.77 10.37 8.54
N SER A 121 5.79 10.54 7.69
CA SER A 121 7.17 10.80 8.10
C SER A 121 7.30 12.06 8.98
N ASP A 122 6.64 13.15 8.60
CA ASP A 122 6.67 14.42 9.34
C ASP A 122 6.09 14.29 10.75
N HIS A 123 5.26 13.26 10.99
CA HIS A 123 4.67 12.93 12.29
C HIS A 123 5.38 11.77 13.00
N GLY A 124 6.54 11.32 12.50
CA GLY A 124 7.30 10.24 13.12
C GLY A 124 6.65 8.86 12.95
N ILE A 125 5.85 8.69 11.90
CA ILE A 125 5.15 7.45 11.56
C ILE A 125 5.82 6.82 10.32
N TYR A 126 6.28 5.57 10.44
CA TYR A 126 6.80 4.80 9.32
C TYR A 126 5.66 4.35 8.38
N THR A 127 5.99 4.08 7.12
CA THR A 127 5.02 3.53 6.17
C THR A 127 5.44 2.14 5.71
N LEU A 128 4.49 1.21 5.73
CA LEU A 128 4.59 -0.08 5.06
C LEU A 128 3.71 -0.03 3.81
N LEU A 129 4.33 0.06 2.62
CA LEU A 129 3.60 -0.03 1.36
C LEU A 129 3.11 -1.46 1.12
N ASP A 130 1.85 -1.58 0.76
CA ASP A 130 1.12 -2.84 0.67
C ASP A 130 0.51 -3.02 -0.72
N MET A 131 0.97 -4.03 -1.48
CA MET A 131 0.29 -4.43 -2.73
C MET A 131 -1.00 -5.14 -2.34
N HIS A 132 -2.08 -4.37 -2.20
CA HIS A 132 -3.30 -4.92 -1.66
C HIS A 132 -4.15 -5.59 -2.73
N GLN A 133 -4.80 -6.68 -2.36
CA GLN A 133 -5.80 -7.38 -3.16
C GLN A 133 -6.76 -8.13 -2.23
N ASP A 134 -8.00 -8.26 -2.65
CA ASP A 134 -8.95 -9.25 -2.16
C ASP A 134 -9.74 -9.80 -3.35
N ASP A 135 -9.95 -11.12 -3.41
CA ASP A 135 -10.59 -11.83 -4.54
C ASP A 135 -10.03 -11.42 -5.93
N LEU A 136 -8.72 -11.21 -6.02
CA LEU A 136 -7.95 -10.95 -7.24
C LEU A 136 -8.26 -9.64 -7.98
N SER A 137 -9.49 -9.43 -8.44
CA SER A 137 -9.87 -8.35 -9.34
C SER A 137 -11.36 -8.03 -9.23
N GLU A 138 -11.74 -6.83 -9.66
CA GLU A 138 -13.14 -6.41 -9.79
C GLU A 138 -13.94 -7.34 -10.71
N GLN A 139 -13.26 -8.07 -11.60
CA GLN A 139 -13.85 -9.13 -12.43
C GLN A 139 -14.44 -10.29 -11.60
N PHE A 140 -13.99 -10.47 -10.36
CA PHE A 140 -14.44 -11.51 -9.43
C PHE A 140 -15.04 -10.92 -8.16
N CYS A 141 -15.64 -9.72 -8.26
CA CYS A 141 -16.22 -8.99 -7.12
C CYS A 141 -15.22 -8.51 -6.06
N GLY A 142 -13.92 -8.57 -6.36
CA GLY A 142 -12.84 -8.11 -5.50
C GLY A 142 -12.11 -6.87 -6.02
N GLU A 143 -10.82 -6.78 -5.70
CA GLU A 143 -9.91 -5.71 -6.08
C GLU A 143 -8.45 -6.16 -6.03
N GLY A 144 -7.56 -5.42 -6.68
CA GLY A 144 -6.12 -5.58 -6.51
C GLY A 144 -5.36 -5.77 -7.80
N ILE A 145 -5.84 -6.61 -8.72
CA ILE A 145 -5.27 -6.82 -10.05
C ILE A 145 -6.13 -6.09 -11.10
N PRO A 146 -5.54 -5.25 -11.96
CA PRO A 146 -6.29 -4.58 -13.01
C PRO A 146 -6.83 -5.60 -14.02
N SER A 147 -8.03 -5.35 -14.55
CA SER A 147 -8.70 -6.25 -15.47
C SER A 147 -7.86 -6.59 -16.72
N TRP A 148 -7.04 -5.64 -17.21
CA TRP A 148 -6.16 -5.89 -18.36
C TRP A 148 -5.08 -6.95 -18.07
N ALA A 149 -4.74 -7.20 -16.80
CA ALA A 149 -3.74 -8.16 -16.37
C ALA A 149 -4.33 -9.52 -15.95
N VAL A 150 -5.65 -9.64 -15.84
CA VAL A 150 -6.29 -10.92 -15.53
C VAL A 150 -6.13 -11.88 -16.72
N ARG A 151 -5.66 -13.08 -16.42
CA ARG A 151 -5.49 -14.20 -17.37
C ARG A 151 -6.15 -15.44 -16.81
N HIS A 152 -6.34 -16.44 -17.66
CA HIS A 152 -6.95 -17.71 -17.26
C HIS A 152 -6.19 -18.88 -17.86
N THR A 153 -6.14 -19.98 -17.13
CA THR A 153 -5.67 -21.26 -17.66
C THR A 153 -6.83 -21.99 -18.35
N GLY A 154 -6.66 -22.36 -19.63
CA GLY A 154 -7.66 -23.10 -20.41
C GLY A 154 -8.71 -22.22 -21.07
N ASP A 155 -9.77 -22.85 -21.60
CA ASP A 155 -10.88 -22.15 -22.23
C ASP A 155 -11.72 -21.43 -21.18
N HIS A 156 -11.58 -20.10 -21.11
CA HIS A 156 -12.36 -19.24 -20.21
C HIS A 156 -13.38 -18.42 -21.01
N GLN A 157 -14.60 -18.36 -20.48
CA GLN A 157 -15.61 -17.39 -20.88
C GLN A 157 -15.97 -16.59 -19.65
N PHE A 158 -15.46 -15.36 -19.55
CA PHE A 158 -15.80 -14.44 -18.48
C PHE A 158 -17.32 -14.23 -18.50
N LEU A 159 -18.02 -14.81 -17.51
CA LEU A 159 -19.48 -15.00 -17.49
C LEU A 159 -19.97 -15.75 -18.75
N PRO A 160 -20.37 -17.04 -18.62
CA PRO A 160 -21.36 -17.49 -17.64
C PRO A 160 -20.83 -18.47 -16.57
N GLY A 161 -19.54 -18.47 -16.23
CA GLY A 161 -19.00 -19.39 -15.22
C GLY A 161 -19.11 -18.91 -13.78
N PHE A 162 -18.84 -17.62 -13.54
CA PHE A 162 -18.68 -17.06 -12.20
C PHE A 162 -20.03 -16.76 -11.50
N PRO A 163 -20.18 -17.03 -10.19
CA PRO A 163 -19.19 -17.52 -9.22
C PRO A 163 -19.29 -19.03 -8.94
N SER A 164 -19.65 -19.88 -9.91
CA SER A 164 -19.77 -21.33 -9.68
C SER A 164 -18.45 -21.93 -9.13
N PRO A 165 -18.49 -22.86 -8.14
CA PRO A 165 -19.67 -23.47 -7.53
C PRO A 165 -20.21 -22.74 -6.28
N VAL A 166 -19.67 -21.56 -5.94
CA VAL A 166 -20.06 -20.78 -4.74
C VAL A 166 -21.54 -20.39 -4.80
N GLY A 167 -22.00 -20.03 -5.99
CA GLY A 167 -23.38 -19.61 -6.23
C GLY A 167 -23.86 -19.88 -7.65
N LYS A 168 -25.07 -19.41 -7.93
CA LYS A 168 -25.58 -19.37 -9.30
C LYS A 168 -24.79 -18.36 -10.11
N THR A 169 -24.44 -18.73 -11.33
CA THR A 169 -23.83 -17.85 -12.32
C THR A 169 -24.52 -16.49 -12.39
N PHE A 170 -23.72 -15.43 -12.40
CA PHE A 170 -24.20 -14.08 -12.64
C PHE A 170 -24.54 -13.86 -14.12
N THR A 171 -25.64 -13.18 -14.39
CA THR A 171 -26.14 -12.95 -15.76
C THR A 171 -26.00 -11.51 -16.22
N ASP A 172 -25.82 -10.59 -15.28
CA ASP A 172 -25.71 -9.16 -15.55
C ASP A 172 -24.26 -8.71 -15.39
N SER A 173 -23.89 -7.68 -16.15
CA SER A 173 -22.57 -7.04 -16.03
C SER A 173 -22.66 -5.56 -16.40
N TYR A 174 -21.70 -4.78 -15.92
CA TYR A 174 -21.44 -3.44 -16.43
C TYR A 174 -20.05 -3.38 -17.07
N SER A 175 -19.83 -2.38 -17.92
CA SER A 175 -18.51 -2.10 -18.49
C SER A 175 -17.97 -0.79 -17.93
N GLU A 176 -16.70 -0.76 -17.53
CA GLU A 176 -16.02 0.47 -17.09
C GLU A 176 -15.12 1.01 -18.22
N PRO A 177 -15.45 2.19 -18.79
CA PRO A 177 -14.65 2.79 -19.86
C PRO A 177 -13.19 3.03 -19.48
N LYS A 178 -12.92 3.37 -18.21
CA LYS A 178 -11.55 3.61 -17.73
C LYS A 178 -10.72 2.32 -17.61
N MET A 179 -11.37 1.15 -17.63
CA MET A 179 -10.76 -0.17 -17.51
C MET A 179 -10.87 -0.95 -18.83
N ASN A 180 -10.63 -0.26 -19.95
CA ASN A 180 -10.67 -0.81 -21.32
C ASN A 180 -12.03 -1.47 -21.68
N ASN A 181 -13.14 -0.93 -21.15
CA ASN A 181 -14.48 -1.51 -21.28
C ASN A 181 -14.57 -2.98 -20.83
N ALA A 182 -13.71 -3.41 -19.90
CA ALA A 182 -13.83 -4.73 -19.28
C ALA A 182 -15.23 -4.87 -18.65
N ALA A 183 -15.78 -6.09 -18.74
CA ALA A 183 -17.04 -6.42 -18.09
C ALA A 183 -16.78 -6.81 -16.63
N PHE A 184 -17.69 -6.39 -15.74
CA PHE A 184 -17.63 -6.65 -14.31
C PHE A 184 -19.00 -7.10 -13.81
N PRO A 185 -19.09 -8.02 -12.83
CA PRO A 185 -20.35 -8.33 -12.17
C PRO A 185 -20.94 -7.08 -11.52
N THR A 186 -22.26 -6.99 -11.43
CA THR A 186 -22.87 -5.83 -10.76
C THR A 186 -22.59 -5.87 -9.25
N ARG A 187 -22.57 -4.70 -8.59
CA ARG A 187 -22.47 -4.66 -7.12
C ARG A 187 -23.59 -5.44 -6.42
N GLN A 188 -24.77 -5.51 -7.05
CA GLN A 188 -25.90 -6.26 -6.53
C GLN A 188 -25.63 -7.76 -6.55
N ASP A 189 -25.02 -8.27 -7.63
CA ASP A 189 -24.58 -9.66 -7.73
C ASP A 189 -23.45 -9.94 -6.74
N CYS A 190 -22.45 -9.06 -6.65
CA CYS A 190 -21.35 -9.21 -5.71
C CYS A 190 -21.80 -9.24 -4.25
N ALA A 191 -22.90 -8.55 -3.91
CA ALA A 191 -23.46 -8.55 -2.57
C ALA A 191 -24.27 -9.82 -2.22
N THR A 192 -24.43 -10.78 -3.14
CA THR A 192 -25.20 -12.01 -2.90
C THR A 192 -24.45 -13.06 -2.06
N HIS A 193 -23.13 -12.94 -1.94
CA HIS A 193 -22.28 -13.82 -1.14
C HIS A 193 -21.30 -12.98 -0.31
N ASP A 194 -20.81 -13.56 0.79
CA ASP A 194 -19.71 -12.95 1.54
C ASP A 194 -18.45 -12.99 0.68
N TRP A 195 -17.73 -11.86 0.61
CA TRP A 195 -16.63 -11.68 -0.33
C TRP A 195 -15.57 -12.79 -0.27
N PRO A 196 -15.10 -13.28 0.92
CA PRO A 196 -14.06 -14.32 0.96
C PRO A 196 -14.52 -15.66 0.37
N GLY A 197 -15.81 -15.80 0.11
CA GLY A 197 -16.36 -16.95 -0.61
C GLY A 197 -15.93 -17.00 -2.07
N TYR A 198 -15.65 -15.86 -2.71
CA TYR A 198 -15.30 -15.81 -4.13
C TYR A 198 -13.97 -16.49 -4.45
N TYR A 199 -13.00 -16.52 -3.53
CA TYR A 199 -11.80 -17.39 -3.62
C TYR A 199 -12.09 -18.86 -3.95
N GLN A 200 -13.30 -19.36 -3.64
CA GLN A 200 -13.72 -20.74 -3.93
C GLN A 200 -14.38 -20.90 -5.32
N ALA A 201 -14.59 -19.81 -6.06
CA ALA A 201 -15.11 -19.83 -7.41
C ALA A 201 -14.06 -20.39 -8.37
N LYS A 202 -14.51 -21.25 -9.28
CA LYS A 202 -13.65 -21.91 -10.25
C LYS A 202 -12.90 -20.90 -11.14
N ASP A 203 -13.59 -19.86 -11.58
CA ASP A 203 -13.02 -18.89 -12.52
C ASP A 203 -11.94 -18.04 -11.86
N GLU A 204 -12.11 -17.67 -10.59
CA GLU A 204 -11.09 -16.95 -9.83
C GLU A 204 -9.89 -17.86 -9.54
N ALA A 205 -10.11 -19.11 -9.13
CA ALA A 205 -9.03 -20.08 -8.92
C ALA A 205 -8.18 -20.30 -10.20
N ASN A 206 -8.82 -20.37 -11.38
CA ASN A 206 -8.11 -20.44 -12.66
C ASN A 206 -7.30 -19.17 -12.96
N ALA A 207 -7.79 -18.01 -12.52
CA ALA A 207 -7.10 -16.74 -12.73
C ALA A 207 -5.90 -16.58 -11.80
N TRP A 208 -6.02 -17.01 -10.54
CA TRP A 208 -4.88 -17.20 -9.64
C TRP A 208 -3.84 -18.15 -10.23
N GLU A 209 -4.27 -19.31 -10.73
CA GLU A 209 -3.37 -20.28 -11.37
C GLU A 209 -2.64 -19.67 -12.57
N ALA A 210 -3.33 -18.87 -13.39
CA ALA A 210 -2.73 -18.19 -14.53
C ALA A 210 -1.64 -17.18 -14.11
N LEU A 211 -1.88 -16.41 -13.04
CA LEU A 211 -0.88 -15.52 -12.47
C LEU A 211 0.33 -16.32 -11.99
N TYR A 212 0.14 -17.36 -11.18
CA TYR A 212 1.24 -18.17 -10.65
C TYR A 212 2.03 -18.93 -11.74
N LYS A 213 1.37 -19.35 -12.82
CA LYS A 213 2.02 -19.95 -13.99
C LYS A 213 2.65 -18.93 -14.93
N ASN A 214 2.58 -17.64 -14.60
CA ASN A 214 3.10 -16.55 -15.42
C ASN A 214 2.54 -16.59 -16.86
N VAL A 215 1.25 -16.92 -17.00
CA VAL A 215 0.56 -16.88 -18.30
C VAL A 215 0.69 -15.48 -18.87
N ASP A 216 1.11 -15.39 -20.14
CA ASP A 216 1.42 -14.13 -20.84
C ASP A 216 2.41 -13.19 -20.12
N GLY A 217 3.23 -13.71 -19.20
CA GLY A 217 4.19 -12.91 -18.46
C GLY A 217 3.60 -12.08 -17.31
N MET A 218 2.38 -12.37 -16.83
CA MET A 218 1.72 -11.52 -15.82
C MET A 218 2.40 -11.50 -14.45
N ALA A 219 3.02 -12.60 -13.99
CA ALA A 219 3.77 -12.58 -12.73
C ALA A 219 5.06 -11.75 -12.85
N GLU A 220 5.73 -11.83 -14.00
CA GLU A 220 6.87 -10.95 -14.28
C GLU A 220 6.45 -9.49 -14.35
N GLN A 221 5.29 -9.20 -14.94
CA GLN A 221 4.77 -7.85 -15.01
C GLN A 221 4.40 -7.31 -13.63
N TRP A 222 3.75 -8.12 -12.79
CA TRP A 222 3.53 -7.78 -11.38
C TRP A 222 4.85 -7.41 -10.68
N GLY A 223 5.89 -8.21 -10.88
CA GLY A 223 7.23 -7.94 -10.35
C GLY A 223 7.84 -6.64 -10.87
N LYS A 224 7.69 -6.32 -12.17
CA LYS A 224 8.15 -5.07 -12.78
C LYS A 224 7.41 -3.86 -12.21
N MET A 225 6.10 -3.97 -12.05
CA MET A 225 5.28 -2.94 -11.44
C MET A 225 5.72 -2.68 -9.99
N TRP A 226 5.97 -3.74 -9.21
CA TRP A 226 6.47 -3.59 -7.85
C TRP A 226 7.91 -3.06 -7.76
N ALA A 227 8.77 -3.42 -8.73
CA ALA A 227 10.09 -2.84 -8.86
C ALA A 227 10.02 -1.34 -9.19
N HIS A 228 9.04 -0.91 -9.99
CA HIS A 228 8.80 0.50 -10.30
C HIS A 228 8.38 1.29 -9.07
N VAL A 229 7.44 0.76 -8.27
CA VAL A 229 7.07 1.33 -6.96
C VAL A 229 8.30 1.41 -6.05
N ALA A 230 9.05 0.32 -5.90
CA ALA A 230 10.25 0.31 -5.05
C ALA A 230 11.31 1.34 -5.50
N ALA A 231 11.47 1.54 -6.81
CA ALA A 231 12.38 2.55 -7.35
C ALA A 231 11.93 3.97 -7.00
N ARG A 232 10.62 4.28 -7.05
CA ARG A 232 10.06 5.58 -6.66
C ARG A 232 10.35 5.95 -5.20
N PHE A 233 10.29 4.96 -4.31
CA PHE A 233 10.48 5.16 -2.86
C PHE A 233 11.90 4.84 -2.37
N LYS A 234 12.82 4.49 -3.27
CA LYS A 234 14.22 4.24 -2.92
C LYS A 234 14.83 5.47 -2.24
N GLY A 235 15.44 5.27 -1.08
CA GLY A 235 16.08 6.34 -0.30
C GLY A 235 15.15 7.08 0.67
N ARG A 236 13.83 6.80 0.64
CA ARG A 236 12.92 7.19 1.72
C ARG A 236 13.23 6.34 2.96
N THR A 237 13.89 6.91 3.96
CA THR A 237 14.24 6.20 5.21
C THR A 237 13.03 5.75 6.03
N VAL A 238 11.85 6.27 5.69
CA VAL A 238 10.58 6.11 6.41
C VAL A 238 9.76 4.90 5.95
N CYS A 239 10.14 4.27 4.83
CA CYS A 239 9.44 3.11 4.31
C CYS A 239 10.11 1.81 4.76
N VAL A 240 9.37 0.96 5.48
CA VAL A 240 9.88 -0.27 6.12
C VAL A 240 10.43 -1.28 5.10
N HIS A 241 9.91 -1.29 3.87
CA HIS A 241 10.38 -2.17 2.77
C HIS A 241 11.25 -1.48 1.71
N CYS A 242 11.41 -0.16 1.74
CA CYS A 242 12.08 0.57 0.65
C CYS A 242 13.60 0.70 0.86
N VAL A 243 14.15 0.07 1.91
CA VAL A 243 15.56 0.20 2.33
C VAL A 243 16.44 -0.96 1.87
N SER A 244 15.87 -1.97 1.19
CA SER A 244 16.59 -3.12 0.64
C SER A 244 16.67 -3.05 -0.88
N GLY A 245 17.77 -2.48 -1.37
CA GLY A 245 18.23 -2.52 -2.76
C GLY A 245 19.73 -2.37 -2.82
#